data_AF-M2P6Z8-F1
#
_entry.id   AF-M2P6Z8-F1
#
_cell.length_a   1.000
_cell.length_b   1.000
_cell.length_c   1.000
_cell.angle_alpha   90.00
_cell.angle_beta   90.00
_cell.angle_gamma   90.00
#
_symmetry.space_group_name_H-M   'P 1'
#
loop_
_entity.id
_entity.type
_entity.pdbx_description
1 polymer ?
#
loop_
_entity_poly.entity_id
_entity_poly.type
_entity_poly.pdbx_seq_one_letter_code
_entity_poly.pdbx_strand_id
1 'polypeptide(L)'
;MKLYKYTNIDYAIKALEYGIYAGRLNQLNDPYEGEGILYPESYRICSLTSSSKAMLMWAYYGYHRECCIGYHIADEHVRKVIYTSDYYDHIDMTNEELIENLYCKAKEWNHENEYRIICHTSQYDPSLWFNNEENYYFKARPFEITFGLNTNFKEERVQKLLNYILEHKDNLKVNKCRLSHKKYEIVYHKQFDFKKEIIK
;
A
#
# COMPACT_ATOMS: atom_id res chain seq x y z
N MET A 1 3.47 -3.08 14.32
CA MET A 1 2.08 -2.75 13.94
C MET A 1 1.52 -3.55 12.75
N LYS A 2 0.19 -3.49 12.54
CA LYS A 2 -0.51 -4.02 11.36
C LYS A 2 -0.95 -2.87 10.46
N LEU A 3 -0.43 -2.84 9.23
CA LEU A 3 -0.73 -1.81 8.24
C LEU A 3 -1.11 -2.41 6.90
N TYR A 4 -1.69 -1.59 6.03
CA TYR A 4 -2.33 -2.01 4.81
C TYR A 4 -1.83 -1.24 3.59
N LYS A 5 -1.61 -1.94 2.48
CA LYS A 5 -1.30 -1.35 1.18
C LYS A 5 -2.42 -1.65 0.20
N TYR A 6 -3.07 -0.62 -0.31
CA TYR A 6 -3.95 -0.72 -1.47
C TYR A 6 -3.07 -0.84 -2.73
N THR A 7 -3.40 -1.80 -3.59
CA THR A 7 -2.62 -2.06 -4.80
C THR A 7 -3.47 -2.69 -5.90
N ASN A 8 -3.08 -2.47 -7.14
CA ASN A 8 -3.62 -3.20 -8.29
C ASN A 8 -3.27 -4.70 -8.15
N ILE A 9 -4.23 -5.55 -8.51
CA ILE A 9 -4.12 -7.02 -8.51
C ILE A 9 -2.95 -7.51 -9.37
N ASP A 10 -2.61 -6.81 -10.44
CA ASP A 10 -1.48 -7.15 -11.32
C ASP A 10 -0.13 -7.11 -10.60
N TYR A 11 -0.03 -6.34 -9.51
CA TYR A 11 1.16 -6.26 -8.66
C TYR A 11 1.08 -7.11 -7.40
N ALA A 12 -0.08 -7.72 -7.11
CA ALA A 12 -0.31 -8.42 -5.85
C ALA A 12 0.61 -9.61 -5.64
N ILE A 13 0.90 -10.40 -6.70
CA ILE A 13 1.83 -11.54 -6.59
C ILE A 13 3.22 -11.06 -6.16
N LYS A 14 3.78 -10.06 -6.86
CA LYS A 14 5.07 -9.45 -6.48
C LYS A 14 5.04 -8.89 -5.06
N ALA A 15 3.94 -8.27 -4.65
CA ALA A 15 3.79 -7.73 -3.31
C ALA A 15 3.67 -8.82 -2.22
N LEU A 16 3.16 -10.01 -2.56
CA LEU A 16 3.12 -11.19 -1.69
C LEU A 16 4.46 -11.94 -1.64
N GLU A 17 5.30 -11.78 -2.65
CA GLU A 17 6.65 -12.37 -2.76
C GLU A 17 7.72 -11.51 -2.10
N TYR A 18 7.80 -10.25 -2.52
CA TYR A 18 8.92 -9.36 -2.18
C TYR A 18 8.60 -8.39 -1.05
N GLY A 19 7.31 -8.17 -0.74
CA GLY A 19 6.87 -7.28 0.32
C GLY A 19 6.18 -6.02 -0.19
N ILE A 20 6.36 -4.91 0.51
CA ILE A 20 5.61 -3.67 0.26
C ILE A 20 6.29 -2.89 -0.84
N TYR A 21 5.61 -2.69 -1.97
CA TYR A 21 6.13 -1.84 -3.04
C TYR A 21 6.42 -0.42 -2.55
N ALA A 22 7.59 0.08 -2.91
CA ALA A 22 8.05 1.43 -2.63
C ALA A 22 8.05 2.26 -3.92
N GLY A 23 7.14 3.23 -3.97
CA GLY A 23 7.01 4.13 -5.11
C GLY A 23 8.17 5.13 -5.16
N ARG A 24 8.37 5.67 -6.35
CA ARG A 24 9.17 6.88 -6.53
C ARG A 24 8.35 8.08 -6.07
N LEU A 25 9.06 9.14 -5.72
CA LEU A 25 8.47 10.36 -5.18
C LEU A 25 7.54 11.05 -6.21
N ASN A 26 7.86 10.99 -7.50
CA ASN A 26 6.99 11.48 -8.59
C ASN A 26 5.74 10.62 -8.84
N GLN A 27 5.53 9.53 -8.09
CA GLN A 27 4.33 8.69 -8.15
C GLN A 27 3.39 8.94 -6.96
N LEU A 28 3.74 9.86 -6.05
CA LEU A 28 2.86 10.28 -4.97
C LEU A 28 1.66 11.04 -5.53
N ASN A 29 0.53 10.94 -4.82
CA ASN A 29 -0.75 11.52 -5.26
C ASN A 29 -0.89 13.01 -4.94
N ASP A 30 -0.13 13.52 -3.97
CA ASP A 30 -0.09 14.93 -3.65
C ASP A 30 1.13 15.57 -4.32
N PRO A 31 0.92 16.48 -5.29
CA PRO A 31 2.02 17.06 -6.06
C PRO A 31 2.97 17.91 -5.21
N TYR A 32 2.51 18.44 -4.06
CA TYR A 32 3.36 19.24 -3.17
C TYR A 32 4.44 18.41 -2.45
N GLU A 33 4.29 17.09 -2.40
CA GLU A 33 5.24 16.21 -1.72
C GLU A 33 6.57 16.07 -2.47
N GLY A 34 6.58 16.44 -3.74
CA GLY A 34 7.78 16.37 -4.59
C GLY A 34 8.27 17.67 -5.17
N GLU A 35 7.51 18.74 -4.98
CA GLU A 35 7.86 20.05 -5.50
C GLU A 35 9.20 20.52 -4.93
N GLY A 36 10.07 21.12 -5.74
CA GLY A 36 11.36 21.66 -5.27
C GLY A 36 12.45 20.63 -4.92
N ILE A 37 12.17 19.32 -4.93
CA ILE A 37 13.17 18.28 -4.62
C ILE A 37 14.07 18.04 -5.84
N LEU A 38 15.39 18.20 -5.64
CA LEU A 38 16.39 18.10 -6.73
C LEU A 38 16.57 16.68 -7.30
N TYR A 39 16.50 15.65 -6.44
CA TYR A 39 16.78 14.25 -6.80
C TYR A 39 15.65 13.30 -6.34
N PRO A 40 14.42 13.46 -6.84
CA PRO A 40 13.25 12.71 -6.38
C PRO A 40 13.39 11.19 -6.61
N GLU A 41 14.21 10.78 -7.58
CA GLU A 41 14.54 9.38 -7.88
C GLU A 41 15.45 8.72 -6.84
N SER A 42 16.03 9.48 -5.92
CA SER A 42 16.81 8.95 -4.79
C SER A 42 15.94 8.45 -3.65
N TYR A 43 14.63 8.71 -3.67
CA TYR A 43 13.70 8.34 -2.59
C TYR A 43 12.77 7.20 -3.00
N ARG A 44 12.58 6.24 -2.10
CA ARG A 44 11.63 5.13 -2.22
C ARG A 44 10.68 5.15 -1.04
N ILE A 45 9.38 5.19 -1.33
CA ILE A 45 8.35 5.50 -0.33
C ILE A 45 7.29 4.40 -0.34
N CYS A 46 7.16 3.71 0.78
CA CYS A 46 6.03 2.80 1.03
C CYS A 46 4.90 3.56 1.69
N SER A 47 3.87 3.95 0.93
CA SER A 47 2.64 4.54 1.48
C SER A 47 1.66 3.47 1.96
N LEU A 48 1.37 3.44 3.25
CA LEU A 48 0.53 2.46 3.95
C LEU A 48 -0.62 3.16 4.68
N THR A 49 -1.67 2.43 5.04
CA THR A 49 -2.76 2.95 5.88
C THR A 49 -3.08 2.01 7.02
N SER A 50 -3.66 2.52 8.09
CA SER A 50 -4.16 1.69 9.19
C SER A 50 -5.50 1.01 8.91
N SER A 51 -6.13 1.23 7.75
CA SER A 51 -7.48 0.74 7.45
C SER A 51 -7.59 0.06 6.11
N SER A 52 -7.94 -1.22 6.10
CA SER A 52 -8.30 -1.99 4.89
C SER A 52 -9.76 -1.82 4.46
N LYS A 53 -10.55 -1.04 5.20
CA LYS A 53 -11.99 -0.83 4.96
C LYS A 53 -12.34 0.62 4.69
N ALA A 54 -11.35 1.48 4.46
CA ALA A 54 -11.57 2.89 4.18
C ALA A 54 -12.27 3.05 2.82
N MET A 55 -13.49 3.60 2.82
CA MET A 55 -14.32 3.72 1.62
C MET A 55 -13.68 4.61 0.56
N LEU A 56 -13.13 5.76 0.96
CA LEU A 56 -12.42 6.67 0.06
C LEU A 56 -11.12 6.04 -0.49
N MET A 57 -10.38 5.30 0.32
CA MET A 57 -9.20 4.56 -0.16
C MET A 57 -9.57 3.54 -1.24
N TRP A 58 -10.65 2.77 -1.02
CA TRP A 58 -11.15 1.86 -2.03
C TRP A 58 -11.62 2.56 -3.31
N ALA A 59 -12.20 3.76 -3.20
CA ALA A 59 -12.64 4.55 -4.34
C ALA A 59 -11.45 5.07 -5.16
N TYR A 60 -10.46 5.70 -4.51
CA TYR A 60 -9.32 6.33 -5.18
C TYR A 60 -8.30 5.32 -5.72
N TYR A 61 -7.92 4.33 -4.91
CA TYR A 61 -6.78 3.47 -5.24
C TYR A 61 -7.17 2.13 -5.85
N GLY A 62 -8.42 1.71 -5.66
CA GLY A 62 -8.86 0.40 -6.11
C GLY A 62 -10.11 0.40 -6.98
N TYR A 63 -10.77 1.55 -7.19
CA TYR A 63 -12.10 1.63 -7.81
C TYR A 63 -13.08 0.56 -7.29
N HIS A 64 -12.92 0.17 -6.03
CA HIS A 64 -13.57 -0.98 -5.38
C HIS A 64 -13.39 -2.35 -6.06
N ARG A 65 -12.48 -2.50 -7.02
CA ARG A 65 -12.21 -3.72 -7.81
C ARG A 65 -10.87 -4.38 -7.52
N GLU A 66 -9.88 -3.60 -7.08
CA GLU A 66 -8.53 -4.08 -6.83
C GLU A 66 -8.40 -4.81 -5.49
N CYS A 67 -7.20 -4.81 -4.90
CA CYS A 67 -6.94 -5.49 -3.63
C CYS A 67 -6.20 -4.61 -2.61
N CYS A 68 -6.20 -5.08 -1.37
CA CYS A 68 -5.52 -4.48 -0.24
C CYS A 68 -4.80 -5.57 0.54
N ILE A 69 -3.49 -5.43 0.75
CA ILE A 69 -2.66 -6.42 1.44
C ILE A 69 -2.28 -5.89 2.82
N GLY A 70 -2.45 -6.69 3.86
CA GLY A 70 -2.05 -6.40 5.23
C GLY A 70 -0.69 -6.99 5.57
N TYR A 71 0.17 -6.20 6.22
CA TYR A 71 1.53 -6.56 6.60
C TYR A 71 1.79 -6.39 8.11
N HIS A 72 2.66 -7.24 8.65
CA HIS A 72 3.31 -6.99 9.95
C HIS A 72 4.58 -6.17 9.74
N ILE A 73 4.68 -5.04 10.41
CA ILE A 73 5.79 -4.09 10.27
C ILE A 73 6.26 -3.71 11.67
N ALA A 74 7.56 -3.70 11.91
CA ALA A 74 8.13 -3.26 13.19
C ALA A 74 7.99 -1.74 13.34
N ASP A 75 7.69 -1.26 14.54
CA ASP A 75 7.27 0.13 14.75
C ASP A 75 8.43 1.11 14.49
N GLU A 76 9.67 0.69 14.67
CA GLU A 76 10.90 1.45 14.40
C GLU A 76 11.12 1.75 12.90
N HIS A 77 10.47 1.03 12.00
CA HIS A 77 10.67 1.20 10.56
C HIS A 77 9.61 2.09 9.90
N VAL A 78 8.58 2.49 10.63
CA VAL A 78 7.41 3.15 10.05
C VAL A 78 6.96 4.33 10.90
N ARG A 79 6.65 5.44 10.23
CA ARG A 79 6.14 6.64 10.91
C ARG A 79 4.80 7.05 10.33
N LYS A 80 3.96 7.63 11.18
CA LYS A 80 2.68 8.18 10.76
C LYS A 80 2.90 9.49 10.03
N VAL A 81 2.15 9.71 8.94
CA VAL A 81 2.14 10.99 8.23
C VAL A 81 1.44 12.06 9.08
N ILE A 82 2.02 13.25 9.08
CA ILE A 82 1.50 14.47 9.71
C ILE A 82 0.75 15.25 8.63
N TYR A 83 -0.54 15.49 8.88
CA TYR A 83 -1.38 16.24 7.97
C TYR A 83 -1.41 17.71 8.36
N THR A 84 -1.01 18.59 7.44
CA THR A 84 -0.86 20.03 7.70
C THR A 84 -1.51 20.87 6.59
N SER A 85 -1.87 22.10 6.93
CA SER A 85 -2.31 23.11 5.96
C SER A 85 -1.16 24.04 5.52
N ASP A 86 -0.03 23.95 6.21
CA ASP A 86 1.17 24.73 5.89
C ASP A 86 2.01 23.96 4.87
N TYR A 87 2.38 24.64 3.78
CA TYR A 87 3.36 24.14 2.82
C TYR A 87 4.73 24.74 3.14
N TYR A 88 5.75 23.88 3.18
CA TYR A 88 7.13 24.29 3.32
C TYR A 88 7.81 24.07 1.97
N ASP A 89 8.45 25.12 1.46
CA ASP A 89 9.23 25.01 0.25
C ASP A 89 10.42 24.08 0.49
N HIS A 90 10.60 23.10 -0.38
CA HIS A 90 11.68 22.12 -0.30
C HIS A 90 12.98 22.62 -0.92
N ILE A 91 12.95 23.80 -1.57
CA ILE A 91 14.15 24.45 -2.10
C ILE A 91 15.15 24.67 -0.95
N ASP A 92 16.39 24.25 -1.18
CA ASP A 92 17.53 24.34 -0.26
C ASP A 92 17.46 23.50 1.03
N MET A 93 16.47 22.61 1.19
CA MET A 93 16.45 21.66 2.31
C MET A 93 17.60 20.64 2.25
N THR A 94 18.14 20.28 3.41
CA THR A 94 19.06 19.15 3.53
C THR A 94 18.32 17.81 3.29
N ASN A 95 19.06 16.73 3.04
CA ASN A 95 18.44 15.40 2.91
C ASN A 95 17.68 14.98 4.17
N GLU A 96 18.19 15.33 5.36
CA GLU A 96 17.52 15.07 6.62
C GLU A 96 16.20 15.85 6.73
N GLU A 97 16.21 17.14 6.40
CA GLU A 97 15.00 17.98 6.39
C GLU A 97 13.97 17.48 5.38
N LEU A 98 14.41 17.07 4.19
CA LEU A 98 13.56 16.47 3.17
C LEU A 98 12.91 15.17 3.66
N ILE A 99 13.67 14.27 4.30
CA ILE A 99 13.10 13.03 4.86
C ILE A 99 12.04 13.35 5.91
N GLU A 100 12.28 14.32 6.78
CA GLU A 100 11.28 14.76 7.76
C GLU A 100 10.04 15.34 7.07
N ASN A 101 10.22 16.14 6.02
CA ASN A 101 9.10 16.73 5.27
C ASN A 101 8.32 15.69 4.46
N LEU A 102 8.94 14.61 3.99
CA LEU A 102 8.24 13.50 3.33
C LEU A 102 7.32 12.71 4.28
N TYR A 103 7.31 13.02 5.58
CA TYR A 103 6.28 12.59 6.52
C TYR A 103 5.17 13.62 6.72
N CYS A 104 5.15 14.71 5.97
CA CYS A 104 4.09 15.71 5.93
C CYS A 104 3.27 15.55 4.65
N LYS A 105 1.97 15.86 4.72
CA LYS A 105 1.05 15.81 3.57
C LYS A 105 -0.08 16.82 3.74
N ALA A 106 -0.65 17.30 2.64
CA ALA A 106 -1.75 18.25 2.71
C ALA A 106 -2.96 17.68 3.47
N LYS A 107 -3.61 18.52 4.28
CA LYS A 107 -4.68 18.14 5.21
C LYS A 107 -5.89 17.49 4.54
N GLU A 108 -6.12 17.79 3.27
CA GLU A 108 -7.15 17.23 2.40
C GLU A 108 -7.05 15.70 2.29
N TRP A 109 -5.83 15.16 2.43
CA TRP A 109 -5.54 13.73 2.39
C TRP A 109 -5.63 13.02 3.75
N ASN A 110 -6.09 13.70 4.81
CA ASN A 110 -6.10 13.13 6.18
C ASN A 110 -6.91 11.83 6.32
N HIS A 111 -7.87 11.61 5.42
CA HIS A 111 -8.75 10.46 5.39
C HIS A 111 -7.99 9.15 5.07
N GLU A 112 -6.78 9.24 4.50
CA GLU A 112 -5.94 8.09 4.19
C GLU A 112 -5.34 7.46 5.46
N ASN A 113 -5.19 8.24 6.54
CA ASN A 113 -4.52 7.85 7.79
C ASN A 113 -3.18 7.12 7.51
N GLU A 114 -2.35 7.81 6.73
CA GLU A 114 -1.15 7.27 6.07
C GLU A 114 0.00 7.04 7.06
N TYR A 115 0.77 6.00 6.77
CA TYR A 115 2.04 5.66 7.40
C TYR A 115 3.07 5.44 6.29
N ARG A 116 4.32 5.85 6.52
CA ARG A 116 5.39 5.75 5.53
C ARG A 116 6.62 5.02 6.05
N ILE A 117 7.23 4.28 5.15
CA ILE A 117 8.61 3.81 5.24
C ILE A 117 9.35 4.49 4.10
N ILE A 118 10.44 5.20 4.40
CA ILE A 118 11.21 5.95 3.42
C ILE A 118 12.62 5.37 3.39
N CYS A 119 13.14 5.19 2.18
CA CYS A 119 14.52 4.80 1.95
C CYS A 119 15.14 5.75 0.93
N HIS A 120 16.26 6.35 1.31
CA HIS A 120 17.16 6.96 0.35
C HIS A 120 17.99 5.85 -0.31
N THR A 121 18.09 5.81 -1.63
CA THR A 121 18.71 4.71 -2.38
C THR A 121 20.18 4.48 -2.02
N SER A 122 20.92 5.51 -1.58
CA SER A 122 22.29 5.37 -1.07
C SER A 122 22.38 4.68 0.30
N GLN A 123 21.28 4.61 1.04
CA GLN A 123 21.16 3.95 2.34
C GLN A 123 20.47 2.57 2.23
N TYR A 124 20.45 1.99 1.03
CA TYR A 124 19.84 0.70 0.80
C TYR A 124 20.46 -0.38 1.69
N ASP A 125 19.63 -0.99 2.53
CA ASP A 125 19.97 -2.16 3.34
C ASP A 125 19.29 -3.41 2.76
N PRO A 126 20.04 -4.37 2.18
CA PRO A 126 19.48 -5.60 1.65
C PRO A 126 18.84 -6.50 2.73
N SER A 127 19.06 -6.25 4.02
CA SER A 127 18.37 -6.96 5.10
C SER A 127 16.89 -6.53 5.20
N LEU A 128 16.61 -5.26 4.94
CA LEU A 128 15.28 -4.65 5.03
C LEU A 128 14.59 -4.51 3.68
N TRP A 129 15.37 -4.40 2.60
CA TRP A 129 14.87 -4.09 1.27
C TRP A 129 15.16 -5.21 0.27
N PHE A 130 14.30 -5.31 -0.73
CA PHE A 130 14.51 -6.09 -1.95
C PHE A 130 14.50 -5.13 -3.13
N ASN A 131 15.47 -5.28 -4.02
CA ASN A 131 15.60 -4.50 -5.25
C ASN A 131 15.81 -5.46 -6.43
N ASN A 132 15.12 -5.19 -7.55
CA ASN A 132 15.31 -5.91 -8.81
C ASN A 132 15.65 -4.95 -9.97
N GLU A 133 16.53 -3.99 -9.70
CA GLU A 133 16.98 -2.87 -10.56
C GLU A 133 15.90 -1.84 -10.89
N GLU A 134 14.68 -2.29 -11.24
CA GLU A 134 13.57 -1.41 -11.60
C GLU A 134 12.74 -0.97 -10.39
N ASN A 135 12.54 -1.86 -9.42
CA ASN A 135 11.58 -1.68 -8.32
C ASN A 135 12.22 -1.97 -6.95
N TYR A 136 11.67 -1.30 -5.94
CA TYR A 136 12.06 -1.49 -4.54
C TYR A 136 10.88 -1.99 -3.74
N TYR A 137 11.15 -2.92 -2.83
CA TYR A 137 10.17 -3.46 -1.91
C TYR A 137 10.75 -3.48 -0.50
N PHE A 138 9.98 -2.97 0.46
CA PHE A 138 10.30 -3.19 1.87
C PHE A 138 9.87 -4.61 2.25
N LYS A 139 10.81 -5.40 2.77
CA LYS A 139 10.56 -6.78 3.18
C LYS A 139 9.65 -6.78 4.39
N ALA A 140 8.41 -7.22 4.19
CA ALA A 140 7.44 -7.39 5.26
C ALA A 140 6.59 -8.62 5.03
N ARG A 141 6.20 -9.29 6.13
CA ARG A 141 5.40 -10.51 6.06
C ARG A 141 3.91 -10.17 5.86
N PRO A 142 3.28 -10.56 4.74
CA PRO A 142 1.85 -10.39 4.55
C PRO A 142 1.08 -11.35 5.48
N PHE A 143 -0.06 -10.91 5.98
CA PHE A 143 -0.95 -11.73 6.83
C PHE A 143 -2.38 -11.81 6.29
N GLU A 144 -2.81 -10.86 5.47
CA GLU A 144 -4.08 -10.94 4.78
C GLU A 144 -4.04 -10.24 3.42
N ILE A 145 -4.92 -10.69 2.52
CA ILE A 145 -5.29 -9.97 1.31
C ILE A 145 -6.81 -9.81 1.30
N THR A 146 -7.27 -8.62 0.94
CA THR A 146 -8.69 -8.28 0.86
C THR A 146 -9.00 -7.82 -0.56
N PHE A 147 -9.97 -8.44 -1.20
CA PHE A 147 -10.50 -8.02 -2.49
C PHE A 147 -11.59 -6.97 -2.34
N GLY A 148 -11.64 -6.03 -3.29
CA GLY A 148 -12.69 -5.04 -3.38
C GLY A 148 -14.09 -5.65 -3.58
N LEU A 149 -15.12 -4.87 -3.25
CA LEU A 149 -16.51 -5.37 -3.34
C LEU A 149 -16.98 -5.63 -4.77
N ASN A 150 -16.38 -4.93 -5.75
CA ASN A 150 -16.63 -5.06 -7.18
C ASN A 150 -15.59 -5.91 -7.92
N THR A 151 -14.68 -6.60 -7.20
CA THR A 151 -13.71 -7.50 -7.84
C THR A 151 -14.46 -8.58 -8.63
N ASN A 152 -14.15 -8.67 -9.93
CA ASN A 152 -14.68 -9.71 -10.80
C ASN A 152 -13.74 -10.91 -10.76
N PHE A 153 -14.16 -11.95 -10.06
CA PHE A 153 -13.33 -13.13 -9.87
C PHE A 153 -13.11 -13.94 -11.15
N LYS A 154 -13.91 -13.75 -12.20
CA LYS A 154 -13.72 -14.46 -13.48
C LYS A 154 -12.59 -13.90 -14.35
N GLU A 155 -12.03 -12.74 -13.99
CA GLU A 155 -10.91 -12.16 -14.74
C GLU A 155 -9.64 -13.00 -14.61
N GLU A 156 -8.90 -13.15 -15.70
CA GLU A 156 -7.67 -13.96 -15.76
C GLU A 156 -6.64 -13.52 -14.70
N ARG A 157 -6.40 -12.21 -14.56
CA ARG A 157 -5.49 -11.66 -13.55
C ARG A 157 -5.87 -12.03 -12.12
N VAL A 158 -7.18 -12.11 -11.84
CA VAL A 158 -7.71 -12.47 -10.52
C VAL A 158 -7.56 -13.97 -10.30
N GLN A 159 -7.90 -14.79 -11.30
CA GLN A 159 -7.72 -16.24 -11.26
C GLN A 159 -6.25 -16.62 -11.04
N LYS A 160 -5.33 -15.95 -11.75
CA LYS A 160 -3.88 -16.13 -11.57
C LYS A 160 -3.45 -15.85 -10.12
N LEU A 161 -3.94 -14.76 -9.53
CA LEU A 161 -3.66 -14.44 -8.13
C LEU A 161 -4.27 -15.46 -7.16
N LEU A 162 -5.50 -15.92 -7.40
CA LEU A 162 -6.13 -16.92 -6.53
C LEU A 162 -5.39 -18.26 -6.54
N ASN A 163 -4.98 -18.73 -7.72
CA ASN A 163 -4.18 -19.96 -7.86
C ASN A 163 -2.83 -19.81 -7.16
N TYR A 164 -2.15 -18.67 -7.34
CA TYR A 164 -0.91 -18.37 -6.62
C TYR A 164 -1.09 -18.42 -5.10
N ILE A 165 -2.17 -17.82 -4.57
CA ILE A 165 -2.47 -17.86 -3.13
C ILE A 165 -2.73 -19.28 -2.66
N LEU A 166 -3.49 -20.07 -3.43
CA LEU A 166 -3.81 -21.46 -3.11
C LEU A 166 -2.56 -22.34 -3.03
N GLU A 167 -1.60 -22.13 -3.93
CA GLU A 167 -0.39 -22.96 -4.06
C GLU A 167 0.73 -22.55 -3.10
N HIS A 168 0.82 -21.27 -2.74
CA HIS A 168 2.01 -20.73 -2.08
C HIS A 168 1.76 -20.05 -0.73
N LYS A 169 0.51 -19.85 -0.30
CA LYS A 169 0.18 -18.98 0.84
C LYS A 169 -0.85 -19.59 1.81
N ASP A 170 -0.56 -20.77 2.35
CA ASP A 170 -1.46 -21.53 3.25
C ASP A 170 -2.01 -20.76 4.46
N ASN A 171 -1.23 -19.81 5.00
CA ASN A 171 -1.59 -19.05 6.21
C ASN A 171 -2.08 -17.62 5.92
N LEU A 172 -2.24 -17.24 4.64
CA LEU A 172 -2.70 -15.91 4.27
C LEU A 172 -4.23 -15.86 4.36
N LYS A 173 -4.75 -14.95 5.19
CA LYS A 173 -6.19 -14.74 5.27
C LYS A 173 -6.69 -14.04 4.00
N VAL A 174 -7.66 -14.63 3.32
CA VAL A 174 -8.24 -14.07 2.09
C VAL A 174 -9.65 -13.56 2.39
N ASN A 175 -9.88 -12.26 2.18
CA ASN A 175 -11.17 -11.62 2.44
C ASN A 175 -11.74 -11.00 1.15
N LYS A 176 -13.04 -10.72 1.17
CA LYS A 176 -13.71 -9.83 0.20
C LYS A 176 -14.50 -8.77 0.94
N CYS A 177 -14.45 -7.53 0.46
CA CYS A 177 -15.28 -6.44 0.94
C CYS A 177 -16.74 -6.59 0.48
N ARG A 178 -17.66 -6.02 1.26
CA ARG A 178 -19.06 -5.80 0.89
C ARG A 178 -19.60 -4.56 1.59
N LEU A 179 -20.75 -4.07 1.14
CA LEU A 179 -21.48 -3.01 1.83
C LEU A 179 -22.17 -3.55 3.09
N SER A 180 -22.17 -2.75 4.16
CA SER A 180 -22.98 -3.00 5.34
C SER A 180 -24.46 -2.73 5.03
N HIS A 181 -25.36 -3.52 5.60
CA HIS A 181 -26.81 -3.27 5.52
C HIS A 181 -27.33 -2.38 6.67
N LYS A 182 -26.43 -1.88 7.54
CA LYS A 182 -26.79 -1.12 8.74
C LYS A 182 -26.31 0.33 8.73
N LYS A 183 -25.22 0.63 8.00
CA LYS A 183 -24.61 1.97 7.90
C LYS A 183 -23.78 2.09 6.63
N TYR A 184 -23.46 3.32 6.23
CA TYR A 184 -22.56 3.63 5.12
C TYR A 184 -21.11 3.26 5.45
N GLU A 185 -20.77 1.98 5.31
CA GLU A 185 -19.41 1.49 5.50
C GLU A 185 -19.14 0.22 4.68
N ILE A 186 -17.86 -0.05 4.48
CA ILE A 186 -17.36 -1.31 3.96
C ILE A 186 -17.10 -2.26 5.13
N VAL A 187 -17.56 -3.51 4.99
CA VAL A 187 -17.30 -4.60 5.93
C VAL A 187 -16.77 -5.82 5.18
N TYR A 188 -16.21 -6.79 5.90
CA TYR A 188 -15.85 -8.07 5.31
C TYR A 188 -17.09 -8.94 5.06
N HIS A 189 -17.06 -9.65 3.94
CA HIS A 189 -18.02 -10.70 3.65
C HIS A 189 -17.64 -11.98 4.41
N LYS A 190 -18.29 -12.19 5.56
CA LYS A 190 -17.97 -13.30 6.48
C LYS A 190 -18.09 -14.71 5.88
N GLN A 191 -18.91 -14.87 4.84
CA GLN A 191 -19.15 -16.14 4.16
C GLN A 191 -18.32 -16.30 2.88
N PHE A 192 -17.42 -15.35 2.59
CA PHE A 192 -16.55 -15.45 1.43
C PHE A 192 -15.55 -16.60 1.59
N ASP A 193 -15.46 -17.44 0.58
CA ASP A 193 -14.48 -18.51 0.47
C ASP A 193 -13.87 -18.46 -0.93
N PHE A 194 -12.64 -17.95 -1.02
CA PHE A 194 -11.97 -17.72 -2.30
C PHE A 194 -11.76 -19.02 -3.10
N LYS A 195 -11.69 -20.17 -2.44
CA LYS A 195 -11.48 -21.46 -3.13
C LYS A 195 -12.66 -21.82 -4.03
N LYS A 196 -13.86 -21.33 -3.70
CA LYS A 196 -15.07 -21.51 -4.52
C LYS A 196 -15.11 -20.59 -5.74
N GLU A 197 -14.28 -19.55 -5.77
CA GLU A 197 -14.19 -18.60 -6.88
C GLU A 197 -13.17 -19.03 -7.94
N ILE A 198 -12.33 -20.03 -7.65
CA ILE A 198 -11.35 -20.57 -8.59
C ILE A 198 -12.07 -21.38 -9.66
N ILE A 199 -11.86 -21.01 -10.92
CA ILE A 199 -12.40 -21.73 -12.08
C ILE A 199 -11.50 -22.95 -12.33
N LYS A 200 -12.14 -24.11 -12.47
CA LYS A 200 -11.48 -25.37 -12.82
C LYS A 200 -11.22 -25.48 -14.31
#